data_AF-A0A396H305-F1
#
_entry.id   AF-A0A396H305-F1
#
_cell.length_a   1.000
_cell.length_b   1.000
_cell.length_c   1.000
_cell.angle_alpha   90.00
_cell.angle_beta   90.00
_cell.angle_gamma   90.00
#
_symmetry.space_group_name_H-M   'P 1'
#
loop_
_entity.id
_entity.type
_entity.pdbx_description
1 polymer ?
#
loop_
_entity_poly.entity_id
_entity_poly.type
_entity_poly.pdbx_seq_one_letter_code
_entity_poly.pdbx_strand_id
1 'polypeptide(L)'
;MLEEFTICLMNICISFQANGADNFQSKDYGTSAELFEKSMLYIPHDTENRILRAKGFRVLCLCHLGLLQLDRAKEYIDEAEKLEPNVVCAFLKYKIYLQKNDSQGAITQIEAMTACLDFQPDFLSLSAHEAVACSARSVAVASLSTMLNFYTSGKSMPTAEVTVMRTLVTILSQEPGNEQKVLKTLKHAHTRASELGPDCFFGKEEVGRRERNWFAVTSWNYGTKTGQDKSYELSAEFLRLASSFYDLVKGSDDENNVMVCKSLVLSVSSMIASEFQRKTAMSETEVKQAVTLLDRAGKMLKSISAGSFANDGEINTVATDLFFIYTLCAYDVQGRLNDLGSQLFTVKSFASSKACKPQYLLQIGLQASQGPRSNHEVATFALNECLSSFLSSPVPDYQNVALVVRKLIAIASIHKGDKDDDLVYSMYKQAYRIMVGLKEGEYPIEEGKWLAMTAWNRAAVPVRLGQIEMGKKWMNIGFDIAKHVSGMEVYKACMEDVLSNLEKKL
;
A
#
# COMPACT_ATOMS: atom_id res chain seq x y z
N MET A 1 46.88 66.49 -10.08
CA MET A 1 46.31 66.42 -11.45
C MET A 1 45.86 65.00 -11.85
N LEU A 2 46.75 64.00 -11.99
CA LEU A 2 46.31 62.62 -12.30
C LEU A 2 45.51 61.97 -11.14
N GLU A 3 45.93 62.16 -9.89
CA GLU A 3 45.18 61.65 -8.72
C GLU A 3 43.82 62.32 -8.54
N GLU A 4 43.72 63.64 -8.73
CA GLU A 4 42.46 64.39 -8.64
C GLU A 4 41.45 63.99 -9.73
N PHE A 5 41.94 63.69 -10.94
CA PHE A 5 41.09 63.22 -12.04
C PHE A 5 40.56 61.81 -11.76
N THR A 6 41.40 60.91 -11.22
CA THR A 6 40.99 59.58 -10.79
C THR A 6 39.96 59.62 -9.66
N ILE A 7 40.14 60.51 -8.67
CA ILE A 7 39.16 60.71 -7.58
C ILE A 7 37.82 61.22 -8.13
N CYS A 8 37.84 62.13 -9.11
CA CYS A 8 36.63 62.66 -9.74
C CYS A 8 35.85 61.57 -10.51
N LEU A 9 36.55 60.76 -11.31
CA LEU A 9 35.94 59.63 -12.03
C LEU A 9 35.40 58.56 -11.09
N MET A 10 36.08 58.30 -9.97
CA MET A 10 35.64 57.37 -8.95
C MET A 10 34.38 57.86 -8.22
N ASN A 11 34.27 59.16 -7.94
CA ASN A 11 33.04 59.75 -7.38
C ASN A 11 31.85 59.68 -8.36
N ILE A 12 32.10 59.87 -9.66
CA ILE A 12 31.08 59.71 -10.71
C ILE A 12 30.62 58.25 -10.77
N CYS A 13 31.55 57.29 -10.72
CA CYS A 13 31.25 55.86 -10.66
C CYS A 13 30.38 55.51 -9.43
N ILE A 14 30.73 56.00 -8.25
CA ILE A 14 29.98 55.77 -7.00
C ILE A 14 28.57 56.36 -7.10
N SER A 15 28.42 57.57 -7.67
CA SER A 15 27.11 58.21 -7.86
C SER A 15 26.21 57.41 -8.81
N PHE A 16 26.77 56.89 -9.92
CA PHE A 16 26.02 56.02 -10.83
C PHE A 16 25.61 54.70 -10.16
N GLN A 17 26.46 54.10 -9.33
CA GLN A 17 26.13 52.88 -8.59
C GLN A 17 25.03 53.11 -7.53
N ALA A 18 25.09 54.23 -6.81
CA ALA A 18 24.08 54.58 -5.81
C ALA A 18 22.70 54.79 -6.47
N ASN A 19 22.64 55.64 -7.50
CA ASN A 19 21.39 55.86 -8.25
C ASN A 19 20.92 54.58 -8.95
N GLY A 20 21.83 53.76 -9.49
CA GLY A 20 21.51 52.47 -10.08
C GLY A 20 20.87 51.51 -9.08
N ALA A 21 21.39 51.47 -7.85
CA ALA A 21 20.84 50.65 -6.77
C ALA A 21 19.45 51.12 -6.31
N ASP A 22 19.22 52.44 -6.23
CA ASP A 22 17.90 53.00 -5.86
C ASP A 22 16.82 52.65 -6.91
N ASN A 23 17.19 52.71 -8.20
CA ASN A 23 16.30 52.30 -9.29
C ASN A 23 16.06 50.79 -9.29
N PHE A 24 17.09 49.98 -8.97
CA PHE A 24 16.93 48.53 -8.82
C PHE A 24 15.94 48.18 -7.70
N GLN A 25 16.03 48.84 -6.55
CA GLN A 25 15.10 48.67 -5.44
C GLN A 25 13.67 49.09 -5.81
N SER A 26 13.55 50.13 -6.65
CA SER A 26 12.28 50.62 -7.19
C SER A 26 11.72 49.74 -8.34
N LYS A 27 12.40 48.63 -8.67
CA LYS A 27 12.07 47.69 -9.78
C LYS A 27 12.14 48.32 -11.19
N ASP A 28 12.77 49.48 -11.33
CA ASP A 28 13.11 50.04 -12.65
C ASP A 28 14.43 49.44 -13.14
N TYR A 29 14.34 48.20 -13.63
CA TYR A 29 15.50 47.45 -14.10
C TYR A 29 16.12 48.02 -15.39
N GLY A 30 15.36 48.78 -16.18
CA GLY A 30 15.84 49.40 -17.41
C GLY A 30 16.79 50.55 -17.11
N THR A 31 16.34 51.50 -16.30
CA THR A 31 17.16 52.64 -15.87
C THR A 31 18.33 52.17 -15.01
N SER A 32 18.11 51.18 -14.14
CA SER A 32 19.17 50.59 -13.32
C SER A 32 20.28 49.98 -14.19
N ALA A 33 19.94 49.18 -15.21
CA ALA A 33 20.93 48.59 -16.12
C ALA A 33 21.79 49.67 -16.81
N GLU A 34 21.17 50.72 -17.35
CA GLU A 34 21.89 51.81 -18.03
C GLU A 34 22.88 52.53 -17.10
N LEU A 35 22.47 52.79 -15.85
CA LEU A 35 23.33 53.44 -14.86
C LEU A 35 24.51 52.55 -14.45
N PHE A 36 24.29 51.24 -14.30
CA PHE A 36 25.36 50.29 -14.04
C PHE A 36 26.29 50.08 -15.24
N GLU A 37 25.79 50.04 -16.47
CA GLU A 37 26.62 49.99 -17.68
C GLU A 37 27.52 51.23 -17.79
N LYS A 38 26.96 52.43 -17.52
CA LYS A 38 27.74 53.68 -17.46
C LYS A 38 28.78 53.65 -16.36
N SER A 39 28.43 53.17 -15.17
CA SER A 39 29.39 53.00 -14.05
C SER A 39 30.56 52.10 -14.45
N MET A 40 30.30 50.99 -15.14
CA MET A 40 31.32 50.01 -15.54
C MET A 40 32.39 50.58 -16.48
N LEU A 41 32.08 51.64 -17.25
CA LEU A 41 33.04 52.34 -18.11
C LEU A 41 34.13 53.06 -17.31
N TYR A 42 33.83 53.45 -16.07
CA TYR A 42 34.75 54.20 -15.21
C TYR A 42 35.59 53.29 -14.28
N ILE A 43 35.38 51.97 -14.32
CA ILE A 43 36.11 51.01 -13.49
C ILE A 43 37.34 50.50 -14.26
N PRO A 44 38.57 50.74 -13.78
CA PRO A 44 39.81 50.27 -14.42
C PRO A 44 39.84 48.75 -14.63
N HIS A 45 40.58 48.29 -15.66
CA HIS A 45 40.72 46.87 -16.02
C HIS A 45 41.89 46.17 -15.30
N ASP A 46 42.29 46.67 -14.14
CA ASP A 46 43.42 46.14 -13.38
C ASP A 46 43.01 44.99 -12.44
N THR A 47 44.02 44.32 -11.88
CA THR A 47 43.82 43.18 -10.97
C THR A 47 43.14 43.60 -9.67
N GLU A 48 43.32 44.86 -9.24
CA GLU A 48 42.76 45.40 -7.99
C GLU A 48 41.25 45.64 -8.09
N ASN A 49 40.75 46.07 -9.25
CA ASN A 49 39.32 46.32 -9.46
C ASN A 49 38.55 45.09 -10.01
N ARG A 50 39.22 43.94 -10.16
CA ARG A 50 38.63 42.69 -10.67
C ARG A 50 37.34 42.27 -9.95
N ILE A 51 37.34 42.33 -8.61
CA ILE A 51 36.18 41.98 -7.77
C ILE A 51 35.03 42.97 -7.96
N LEU A 52 35.35 44.27 -8.03
CA LEU A 52 34.36 45.32 -8.21
C LEU A 52 33.67 45.19 -9.58
N ARG A 53 34.43 44.87 -10.62
CA ARG A 53 33.89 44.60 -11.96
C ARG A 53 33.01 43.35 -11.99
N ALA A 54 33.44 42.27 -11.35
CA ALA A 54 32.62 41.06 -11.24
C ALA A 54 31.27 41.34 -10.55
N LYS A 55 31.27 42.16 -9.48
CA LYS A 55 30.04 42.63 -8.83
C LYS A 55 29.15 43.43 -9.79
N GLY A 56 29.72 44.37 -10.54
CA GLY A 56 28.97 45.14 -11.53
C GLY A 56 28.31 44.27 -12.59
N PHE A 57 29.03 43.28 -13.14
CA PHE A 57 28.46 42.32 -14.07
C PHE A 57 27.34 41.46 -13.47
N ARG A 58 27.45 41.02 -12.21
CA ARG A 58 26.35 40.32 -11.51
C ARG A 58 25.10 41.18 -11.35
N VAL A 59 25.27 42.47 -11.06
CA VAL A 59 24.13 43.41 -10.96
C VAL A 59 23.48 43.65 -12.32
N LEU A 60 24.28 43.80 -13.39
CA LEU A 60 23.75 43.86 -14.76
C LEU A 60 22.99 42.60 -15.14
N CYS A 61 23.52 41.41 -14.81
CA CYS A 61 22.81 40.14 -14.96
C CYS A 61 21.44 40.17 -14.25
N LEU A 62 21.38 40.63 -13.00
CA LEU A 62 20.13 40.75 -12.24
C LEU A 62 19.14 41.72 -12.89
N CYS A 63 19.61 42.85 -13.43
CA CYS A 63 18.74 43.80 -14.14
C CYS A 63 18.15 43.14 -15.40
N HIS A 64 18.97 42.48 -16.21
CA HIS A 64 18.51 41.80 -17.42
C HIS A 64 17.63 40.58 -17.12
N LEU A 65 17.84 39.87 -16.01
CA LEU A 65 16.91 38.87 -15.48
C LEU A 65 15.54 39.48 -15.15
N GLY A 66 15.51 40.65 -14.48
CA GLY A 66 14.29 41.39 -14.18
C GLY A 66 13.54 41.87 -15.44
N LEU A 67 14.28 42.15 -16.52
CA LEU A 67 13.75 42.49 -17.84
C LEU A 67 13.40 41.28 -18.71
N LEU A 68 13.58 40.05 -18.21
CA LEU A 68 13.42 38.78 -18.95
C LEU A 68 14.32 38.67 -20.20
N GLN A 69 15.43 39.39 -20.26
CA GLN A 69 16.44 39.34 -21.33
C GLN A 69 17.50 38.27 -21.01
N LEU A 70 17.11 37.00 -21.12
CA LEU A 70 17.87 35.87 -20.58
C LEU A 70 19.22 35.63 -21.28
N ASP A 71 19.34 35.94 -22.57
CA ASP A 71 20.61 35.81 -23.31
C ASP A 71 21.63 36.85 -22.85
N ARG A 72 21.19 38.10 -22.69
CA ARG A 72 22.02 39.20 -22.22
C ARG A 72 22.45 39.01 -20.76
N ALA A 73 21.53 38.52 -19.92
CA ALA A 73 21.85 38.13 -18.55
C ALA A 73 22.93 37.02 -18.51
N LYS A 74 22.86 36.06 -19.45
CA LYS A 74 23.85 34.98 -19.57
C LYS A 74 25.23 35.50 -19.92
N GLU A 75 25.34 36.42 -20.89
CA GLU A 75 26.61 37.03 -21.27
C GLU A 75 27.28 37.72 -20.07
N TYR A 76 26.52 38.54 -19.33
CA TYR A 76 27.05 39.26 -18.18
C TYR A 76 27.49 38.34 -17.04
N ILE A 77 26.77 37.24 -16.77
CA ILE A 77 27.19 36.31 -15.72
C ILE A 77 28.40 35.45 -16.12
N ASP A 78 28.53 35.12 -17.41
CA ASP A 78 29.70 34.41 -17.93
C ASP A 78 30.96 35.30 -17.81
N GLU A 79 30.85 36.61 -18.07
CA GLU A 79 31.94 37.57 -17.83
C GLU A 79 32.26 37.75 -16.33
N ALA A 80 31.23 37.78 -15.48
CA ALA A 80 31.42 37.85 -14.02
C ALA A 80 32.18 36.62 -13.49
N GLU A 81 31.86 35.42 -13.98
CA GLU A 81 32.50 34.18 -13.55
C GLU A 81 33.97 34.10 -13.99
N LYS A 82 34.33 34.56 -15.20
CA LYS A 82 35.74 34.66 -15.64
C LYS A 82 36.57 35.51 -14.68
N LEU A 83 35.97 36.59 -14.17
CA LEU A 83 36.63 37.48 -13.22
C LEU A 83 36.63 36.90 -11.81
N GLU A 84 35.54 36.35 -11.32
CA GLU A 84 35.46 35.83 -9.95
C GLU A 84 34.45 34.67 -9.89
N PRO A 85 34.92 33.42 -10.04
CA PRO A 85 34.09 32.24 -9.89
C PRO A 85 33.66 32.08 -8.43
N ASN A 86 32.36 32.10 -8.17
CA ASN A 86 31.80 31.99 -6.83
C ASN A 86 30.37 31.42 -6.86
N VAL A 87 29.81 31.09 -5.70
CA VAL A 87 28.47 30.48 -5.60
C VAL A 87 27.38 31.36 -6.21
N VAL A 88 27.51 32.69 -6.10
CA VAL A 88 26.55 33.65 -6.65
C VAL A 88 26.51 33.58 -8.18
N CYS A 89 27.66 33.41 -8.84
CA CYS A 89 27.72 33.21 -10.29
C CYS A 89 26.97 31.95 -10.72
N ALA A 90 27.22 30.82 -10.05
CA ALA A 90 26.54 29.55 -10.32
C ALA A 90 25.03 29.65 -10.03
N PHE A 91 24.62 30.32 -8.96
CA PHE A 91 23.21 30.53 -8.63
C PHE A 91 22.50 31.41 -9.67
N LEU A 92 23.11 32.51 -10.13
CA LEU A 92 22.49 33.35 -11.17
C LEU A 92 22.38 32.61 -12.51
N LYS A 93 23.38 31.79 -12.89
CA LYS A 93 23.28 30.89 -14.04
C LYS A 93 22.14 29.89 -13.88
N TYR A 94 22.01 29.30 -12.69
CA TYR A 94 20.89 28.43 -12.34
C TYR A 94 19.54 29.11 -12.61
N LYS A 95 19.36 30.36 -12.14
CA LYS A 95 18.12 31.14 -12.38
C LYS A 95 17.83 31.35 -13.86
N ILE A 96 18.86 31.65 -14.64
CA ILE A 96 18.73 31.82 -16.10
C ILE A 96 18.28 30.50 -16.75
N TYR A 97 18.94 29.38 -16.44
CA TYR A 97 18.57 28.07 -17.01
C TYR A 97 17.16 27.67 -16.61
N LEU A 98 16.75 27.95 -15.37
CA LEU A 98 15.41 27.69 -14.88
C LEU A 98 14.35 28.47 -15.68
N GLN A 99 14.57 29.76 -15.92
CA GLN A 99 13.67 30.61 -16.72
C GLN A 99 13.67 30.24 -18.21
N LYS A 100 14.77 29.65 -18.72
CA LYS A 100 14.86 29.11 -20.09
C LYS A 100 14.21 27.73 -20.26
N ASN A 101 13.65 27.14 -19.19
CA ASN A 101 13.19 25.75 -19.15
C ASN A 101 14.28 24.70 -19.46
N ASP A 102 15.55 25.05 -19.27
CA ASP A 102 16.67 24.11 -19.41
C ASP A 102 16.93 23.40 -18.08
N SER A 103 16.27 22.27 -17.89
CA SER A 103 16.38 21.48 -16.66
C SER A 103 17.78 20.89 -16.46
N GLN A 104 18.45 20.47 -17.53
CA GLN A 104 19.77 19.85 -17.42
C GLN A 104 20.83 20.90 -17.05
N GLY A 105 20.78 22.06 -17.70
CA GLY A 105 21.63 23.21 -17.36
C GLY A 105 21.44 23.63 -15.91
N ALA A 106 20.20 23.72 -15.44
CA ALA A 106 19.90 24.05 -14.04
C ALA A 106 20.46 23.00 -13.06
N ILE A 107 20.30 21.70 -13.36
CA ILE A 107 20.84 20.62 -12.51
C ILE A 107 22.37 20.68 -12.43
N THR A 108 23.05 20.90 -13.56
CA THR A 108 24.52 21.07 -13.56
C THR A 108 24.96 22.26 -12.74
N GLN A 109 24.18 23.35 -12.70
CA GLN A 109 24.50 24.50 -11.84
C GLN A 109 24.30 24.20 -10.35
N ILE A 110 23.40 23.29 -9.97
CA ILE A 110 23.28 22.81 -8.57
C ILE A 110 24.58 22.15 -8.14
N GLU A 111 25.14 21.27 -8.97
CA GLU A 111 26.42 20.62 -8.70
C GLU A 111 27.56 21.64 -8.64
N ALA A 112 27.60 22.59 -9.59
CA ALA A 112 28.60 23.65 -9.62
C ALA A 112 28.56 24.51 -8.35
N MET A 113 27.36 24.89 -7.86
CA MET A 113 27.21 25.61 -6.60
C MET A 113 27.84 24.85 -5.43
N THR A 114 27.60 23.54 -5.33
CA THR A 114 28.16 22.73 -4.22
C THR A 114 29.68 22.55 -4.29
N ALA A 115 30.30 22.79 -5.44
CA ALA A 115 31.74 22.73 -5.63
C ALA A 115 32.46 24.05 -5.31
N CYS A 116 31.73 25.16 -5.17
CA CYS A 116 32.30 26.47 -4.84
C CYS A 116 32.82 26.49 -3.38
N LEU A 117 33.97 27.15 -3.17
CA LEU A 117 34.58 27.28 -1.84
C LEU A 117 33.74 28.12 -0.86
N ASP A 118 32.98 29.08 -1.38
CA ASP A 118 32.10 29.98 -0.62
C ASP A 118 30.67 29.46 -0.48
N PHE A 119 30.41 28.21 -0.88
CA PHE A 119 29.09 27.60 -0.87
C PHE A 119 28.43 27.64 0.51
N GLN A 120 27.20 28.17 0.55
CA GLN A 120 26.32 28.12 1.72
C GLN A 120 25.10 27.23 1.44
N PRO A 121 24.68 26.36 2.38
CA PRO A 121 23.51 25.50 2.19
C PRO A 121 22.19 26.21 1.87
N ASP A 122 22.05 27.49 2.23
CA ASP A 122 20.89 28.32 1.90
C ASP A 122 20.58 28.36 0.41
N PHE A 123 21.62 28.33 -0.44
CA PHE A 123 21.46 28.32 -1.89
C PHE A 123 20.73 27.08 -2.40
N LEU A 124 20.86 25.92 -1.73
CA LEU A 124 20.11 24.72 -2.11
C LEU A 124 18.63 24.83 -1.74
N SER A 125 18.32 25.42 -0.57
CA SER A 125 16.95 25.68 -0.16
C SER A 125 16.27 26.66 -1.11
N LEU A 126 16.95 27.77 -1.46
CA LEU A 126 16.49 28.74 -2.46
C LEU A 126 16.28 28.09 -3.82
N SER A 127 17.23 27.26 -4.29
CA SER A 127 17.10 26.54 -5.56
C SER A 127 15.88 25.62 -5.56
N ALA A 128 15.64 24.87 -4.48
CA ALA A 128 14.45 24.03 -4.38
C ALA A 128 13.16 24.87 -4.43
N HIS A 129 13.10 25.99 -3.71
CA HIS A 129 11.96 26.90 -3.71
C HIS A 129 11.69 27.52 -5.10
N GLU A 130 12.73 28.01 -5.77
CA GLU A 130 12.61 28.58 -7.11
C GLU A 130 12.18 27.52 -8.14
N ALA A 131 12.75 26.32 -8.09
CA ALA A 131 12.35 25.23 -8.99
C ALA A 131 10.87 24.85 -8.82
N VAL A 132 10.37 24.81 -7.57
CA VAL A 132 8.96 24.56 -7.29
C VAL A 132 8.08 25.70 -7.83
N ALA A 133 8.48 26.96 -7.62
CA ALA A 133 7.74 28.12 -8.12
C ALA A 133 7.68 28.15 -9.67
N CYS A 134 8.76 27.75 -10.34
CA CYS A 134 8.83 27.63 -11.80
C CYS A 134 8.21 26.33 -12.34
N SER A 135 7.59 25.50 -11.49
CA SER A 135 7.05 24.18 -11.88
C SER A 135 8.08 23.24 -12.53
N ALA A 136 9.38 23.46 -12.29
CA ALA A 136 10.50 22.67 -12.81
C ALA A 136 10.80 21.50 -11.86
N ARG A 137 9.95 20.47 -11.91
CA ARG A 137 9.96 19.34 -10.95
C ARG A 137 11.25 18.55 -10.92
N SER A 138 11.84 18.25 -12.07
CA SER A 138 13.11 17.52 -12.18
C SER A 138 14.25 18.23 -11.45
N VAL A 139 14.32 19.55 -11.60
CA VAL A 139 15.29 20.44 -10.94
C VAL A 139 15.01 20.48 -9.43
N ALA A 140 13.75 20.61 -9.01
CA ALA A 140 13.39 20.62 -7.59
C ALA A 140 13.77 19.30 -6.90
N VAL A 141 13.51 18.15 -7.56
CA VAL A 141 13.90 16.83 -7.06
C VAL A 141 15.42 16.74 -6.92
N ALA A 142 16.19 17.25 -7.89
CA ALA A 142 17.65 17.27 -7.80
C ALA A 142 18.13 18.15 -6.63
N SER A 143 17.62 19.37 -6.47
CA SER A 143 17.97 20.27 -5.35
C SER A 143 17.68 19.61 -4.00
N LEU A 144 16.48 19.05 -3.81
CA LEU A 144 16.08 18.40 -2.56
C LEU A 144 16.91 17.13 -2.29
N SER A 145 17.21 16.34 -3.32
CA SER A 145 18.06 15.14 -3.17
C SER A 145 19.49 15.51 -2.75
N THR A 146 20.04 16.57 -3.34
CA THR A 146 21.35 17.11 -2.92
C THR A 146 21.31 17.58 -1.47
N MET A 147 20.24 18.28 -1.04
CA MET A 147 20.07 18.64 0.37
C MET A 147 20.09 17.42 1.30
N LEU A 148 19.38 16.33 0.95
CA LEU A 148 19.36 15.09 1.74
C LEU A 148 20.75 14.44 1.89
N ASN A 149 21.58 14.50 0.85
CA ASN A 149 22.97 14.03 0.92
C ASN A 149 23.81 14.83 1.94
N PHE A 150 23.55 16.14 2.07
CA PHE A 150 24.23 16.99 3.05
C PHE A 150 23.83 16.65 4.50
N TYR A 151 22.56 16.35 4.77
CA TYR A 151 22.15 15.85 6.10
C TYR A 151 22.83 14.53 6.46
N THR A 152 22.92 13.61 5.49
CA THR A 152 23.62 12.32 5.68
C THR A 152 25.10 12.52 6.01
N SER A 153 25.70 13.62 5.54
CA SER A 153 27.09 14.00 5.80
C SER A 153 27.27 14.74 7.14
N GLY A 154 26.21 14.94 7.93
CA GLY A 154 26.25 15.64 9.22
C GLY A 154 26.41 17.17 9.12
N LYS A 155 26.22 17.75 7.94
CA LYS A 155 26.33 19.21 7.75
C LYS A 155 25.08 19.90 8.30
N SER A 156 25.27 21.05 8.94
CA SER A 156 24.16 21.91 9.36
C SER A 156 23.42 22.44 8.13
N MET A 157 22.09 22.37 8.17
CA MET A 157 21.22 22.79 7.08
C MET A 157 20.17 23.79 7.60
N PRO A 158 19.75 24.76 6.77
CA PRO A 158 18.83 25.82 7.19
C PRO A 158 17.39 25.34 7.33
N THR A 159 17.02 24.29 6.59
CA THR A 159 15.69 23.69 6.64
C THR A 159 15.73 22.45 7.55
N ALA A 160 14.60 21.99 8.07
CA ALA A 160 14.54 20.71 8.77
C ALA A 160 14.53 19.54 7.77
N GLU A 161 15.27 18.47 8.06
CA GLU A 161 15.39 17.28 7.19
C GLU A 161 14.01 16.71 6.81
N VAL A 162 13.11 16.59 7.79
CA VAL A 162 11.73 16.12 7.60
C VAL A 162 10.93 16.96 6.59
N THR A 163 11.14 18.28 6.57
CA THR A 163 10.45 19.20 5.64
C THR A 163 10.95 19.00 4.22
N VAL A 164 12.25 18.77 4.04
CA VAL A 164 12.86 18.45 2.75
C VAL A 164 12.28 17.14 2.20
N MET A 165 12.20 16.10 3.04
CA MET A 165 11.62 14.81 2.65
C MET A 165 10.13 14.91 2.32
N ARG A 166 9.34 15.62 3.13
CA ARG A 166 7.90 15.84 2.87
C ARG A 166 7.68 16.57 1.55
N THR A 167 8.47 17.59 1.27
CA THR A 167 8.42 18.35 0.01
C THR A 167 8.79 17.46 -1.17
N LEU A 168 9.85 16.66 -1.04
CA LEU A 168 10.28 15.73 -2.09
C LEU A 168 9.20 14.70 -2.40
N VAL A 169 8.59 14.08 -1.37
CA VAL A 169 7.46 13.16 -1.56
C VAL A 169 6.31 13.88 -2.26
N THR A 170 5.93 15.09 -1.82
CA THR A 170 4.83 15.84 -2.41
C THR A 170 5.03 16.12 -3.90
N ILE A 171 6.25 16.45 -4.32
CA ILE A 171 6.58 16.69 -5.74
C ILE A 171 6.53 15.38 -6.52
N LEU A 172 7.17 14.32 -6.01
CA LEU A 172 7.17 13.01 -6.66
C LEU A 172 5.76 12.45 -6.84
N SER A 173 4.86 12.73 -5.90
CA SER A 173 3.46 12.29 -5.93
C SER A 173 2.61 12.91 -7.03
N GLN A 174 3.04 14.02 -7.62
CA GLN A 174 2.30 14.68 -8.71
C GLN A 174 2.44 13.95 -10.06
N GLU A 175 3.38 13.02 -10.18
CA GLU A 175 3.67 12.31 -11.40
C GLU A 175 3.34 10.82 -11.27
N PRO A 176 2.53 10.26 -12.19
CA PRO A 176 2.29 8.82 -12.21
C PRO A 176 3.59 8.07 -12.56
N GLY A 177 3.80 6.91 -11.96
CA GLY A 177 5.00 6.07 -12.20
C GLY A 177 6.18 6.35 -11.27
N ASN A 178 6.07 7.35 -10.38
CA ASN A 178 7.10 7.66 -9.38
C ASN A 178 6.91 6.93 -8.03
N GLU A 179 5.99 5.96 -7.95
CA GLU A 179 5.66 5.21 -6.71
C GLU A 179 6.91 4.61 -6.06
N GLN A 180 7.81 4.01 -6.85
CA GLN A 180 9.07 3.43 -6.32
C GLN A 180 9.98 4.50 -5.69
N LYS A 181 10.04 5.70 -6.28
CA LYS A 181 10.84 6.82 -5.76
C LYS A 181 10.22 7.35 -4.47
N VAL A 182 8.88 7.49 -4.43
CA VAL A 182 8.15 7.88 -3.21
C VAL A 182 8.43 6.87 -2.09
N LEU A 183 8.32 5.58 -2.37
CA LEU A 183 8.60 4.52 -1.40
C LEU A 183 10.03 4.58 -0.87
N LYS A 184 11.02 4.80 -1.75
CA LYS A 184 12.42 4.97 -1.35
C LYS A 184 12.61 6.15 -0.40
N THR A 185 11.98 7.29 -0.70
CA THR A 185 12.06 8.49 0.13
C THR A 185 11.38 8.29 1.50
N LEU A 186 10.20 7.65 1.53
CA LEU A 186 9.51 7.35 2.79
C LEU A 186 10.30 6.34 3.65
N LYS A 187 10.89 5.30 3.03
CA LYS A 187 11.78 4.35 3.72
C LYS A 187 12.98 5.09 4.34
N HIS A 188 13.59 6.01 3.59
CA HIS A 188 14.67 6.84 4.09
C HIS A 188 14.24 7.69 5.30
N ALA A 189 13.07 8.32 5.24
CA ALA A 189 12.50 9.07 6.37
C ALA A 189 12.33 8.19 7.62
N HIS A 190 11.81 6.97 7.46
CA HIS A 190 11.66 6.02 8.55
C HIS A 190 13.01 5.59 9.16
N THR A 191 14.01 5.30 8.33
CA THR A 191 15.37 4.98 8.79
C THR A 191 15.95 6.13 9.61
N ARG A 192 15.86 7.37 9.11
CA ARG A 192 16.37 8.56 9.80
C ARG A 192 15.65 8.82 11.13
N ALA A 193 14.34 8.64 11.17
CA ALA A 193 13.57 8.71 12.40
C ALA A 193 13.98 7.65 13.43
N SER A 194 14.35 6.45 12.98
CA SER A 194 14.82 5.36 13.85
C SER A 194 16.24 5.63 14.40
N GLU A 195 17.12 6.23 13.59
CA GLU A 195 18.49 6.59 13.98
C GLU A 195 18.55 7.76 14.96
N LEU A 196 17.81 8.84 14.67
CA LEU A 196 17.86 10.08 15.45
C LEU A 196 16.89 10.09 16.63
N GLY A 197 15.87 9.23 16.60
CA GLY A 197 14.71 9.28 17.47
C GLY A 197 13.56 10.09 16.86
N PRO A 198 12.29 9.68 17.05
CA PRO A 198 11.14 10.30 16.39
C PRO A 198 10.99 11.80 16.70
N ASP A 199 11.19 12.20 17.95
CA ASP A 199 11.00 13.61 18.34
C ASP A 199 12.15 14.51 17.86
N CYS A 200 13.34 13.96 17.63
CA CYS A 200 14.47 14.68 17.04
C CYS A 200 14.29 14.89 15.53
N PHE A 201 13.73 13.89 14.85
CA PHE A 201 13.55 13.93 13.39
C PHE A 201 12.26 14.66 12.97
N PHE A 202 11.11 14.27 13.53
CA PHE A 202 9.81 14.85 13.18
C PHE A 202 9.51 16.16 13.92
N GLY A 203 10.25 16.43 15.01
CA GLY A 203 9.97 17.54 15.93
C GLY A 203 9.21 17.07 17.17
N LYS A 204 9.05 17.99 18.13
CA LYS A 204 8.41 17.72 19.42
C LYS A 204 6.92 18.06 19.38
N GLU A 205 6.18 17.51 20.35
CA GLU A 205 4.78 17.85 20.63
C GLU A 205 3.88 17.74 19.38
N GLU A 206 2.98 18.71 19.19
CA GLU A 206 1.97 18.71 18.12
C GLU A 206 2.57 18.82 16.72
N VAL A 207 3.70 19.53 16.56
CA VAL A 207 4.39 19.62 15.27
C VAL A 207 4.91 18.24 14.87
N GLY A 208 5.59 17.56 15.80
CA GLY A 208 6.07 16.20 15.60
C GLY A 208 4.96 15.17 15.40
N ARG A 209 3.82 15.34 16.08
CA ARG A 209 2.64 14.49 15.89
C ARG A 209 2.08 14.63 14.48
N ARG A 210 1.90 15.87 13.99
CA ARG A 210 1.37 16.15 12.65
C ARG A 210 2.26 15.59 11.55
N GLU A 211 3.58 15.77 11.67
CA GLU A 211 4.53 15.23 10.69
C GLU A 211 4.49 13.70 10.68
N ARG A 212 4.57 13.03 11.83
CA ARG A 212 4.43 11.56 11.90
C ARG A 212 3.13 11.06 11.27
N ASN A 213 2.01 11.71 11.59
CA ASN A 213 0.71 11.35 11.03
C ASN A 213 0.67 11.55 9.50
N TRP A 214 1.27 12.64 8.99
CA TRP A 214 1.36 12.87 7.55
C TRP A 214 2.11 11.75 6.84
N PHE A 215 3.26 11.30 7.36
CA PHE A 215 4.02 10.18 6.78
C PHE A 215 3.25 8.85 6.87
N ALA A 216 2.54 8.60 7.98
CA ALA A 216 1.72 7.41 8.17
C ALA A 216 0.54 7.36 7.18
N VAL A 217 -0.24 8.44 7.10
CA VAL A 217 -1.38 8.58 6.18
C VAL A 217 -0.93 8.54 4.72
N THR A 218 0.18 9.19 4.38
CA THR A 218 0.74 9.15 3.03
C THR A 218 1.12 7.73 2.63
N SER A 219 1.80 6.99 3.52
CA SER A 219 2.17 5.59 3.26
C SER A 219 0.93 4.70 3.11
N TRP A 220 -0.11 4.91 3.94
CA TRP A 220 -1.38 4.20 3.84
C TRP A 220 -2.11 4.48 2.52
N ASN A 221 -2.19 5.75 2.12
CA ASN A 221 -2.85 6.16 0.87
C ASN A 221 -2.15 5.56 -0.35
N TYR A 222 -0.81 5.54 -0.37
CA TYR A 222 -0.06 4.86 -1.43
C TYR A 222 -0.26 3.34 -1.41
N GLY A 223 -0.29 2.73 -0.23
CA GLY A 223 -0.56 1.29 -0.09
C GLY A 223 -1.93 0.90 -0.65
N THR A 224 -2.98 1.62 -0.26
CA THR A 224 -4.34 1.39 -0.76
C THR A 224 -4.47 1.67 -2.27
N LYS A 225 -3.91 2.78 -2.77
CA LYS A 225 -3.89 3.12 -4.20
C LYS A 225 -3.19 2.04 -5.03
N THR A 226 -1.96 1.67 -4.67
CA THR A 226 -1.20 0.65 -5.40
C THR A 226 -1.88 -0.72 -5.34
N GLY A 227 -2.59 -1.05 -4.27
CA GLY A 227 -3.44 -2.24 -4.18
C GLY A 227 -4.62 -2.21 -5.16
N GLN A 228 -5.29 -1.07 -5.31
CA GLN A 228 -6.36 -0.87 -6.31
C GLN A 228 -5.83 -0.98 -7.74
N ASP A 229 -4.63 -0.44 -7.97
CA ASP A 229 -3.91 -0.51 -9.25
C ASP A 229 -3.29 -1.90 -9.53
N LYS A 230 -3.56 -2.89 -8.66
CA LYS A 230 -3.02 -4.28 -8.74
C LYS A 230 -1.49 -4.36 -8.73
N SER A 231 -0.82 -3.35 -8.18
CA SER A 231 0.61 -3.34 -7.92
C SER A 231 0.88 -3.84 -6.51
N TYR A 232 0.58 -5.13 -6.27
CA TYR A 232 0.50 -5.70 -4.93
C TYR A 232 1.85 -5.74 -4.18
N GLU A 233 2.98 -5.83 -4.90
CA GLU A 233 4.31 -5.76 -4.28
C GLU A 233 4.53 -4.39 -3.62
N LEU A 234 4.25 -3.31 -4.35
CA LEU A 234 4.32 -1.94 -3.82
C LEU A 234 3.34 -1.73 -2.68
N SER A 235 2.10 -2.22 -2.83
CA SER A 235 1.07 -2.16 -1.78
C SER A 235 1.56 -2.78 -0.48
N ALA A 236 2.16 -3.98 -0.54
CA ALA A 236 2.71 -4.64 0.64
C ALA A 236 3.78 -3.80 1.33
N GLU A 237 4.69 -3.19 0.56
CA GLU A 237 5.77 -2.37 1.10
C GLU A 237 5.28 -1.06 1.74
N PHE A 238 4.36 -0.36 1.07
CA PHE A 238 3.76 0.88 1.58
C PHE A 238 2.94 0.65 2.84
N LEU A 239 2.11 -0.40 2.87
CA LEU A 239 1.31 -0.75 4.06
C LEU A 239 2.19 -1.17 5.23
N ARG A 240 3.27 -1.91 4.97
CA ARG A 240 4.27 -2.23 6.01
C ARG A 240 4.88 -0.95 6.57
N LEU A 241 5.26 -0.02 5.71
CA LEU A 241 5.83 1.27 6.13
C LEU A 241 4.81 2.12 6.90
N ALA A 242 3.54 2.11 6.48
CA ALA A 242 2.45 2.78 7.19
C ALA A 242 2.31 2.24 8.62
N SER A 243 2.36 0.91 8.80
CA SER A 243 2.33 0.30 10.14
C SER A 243 3.47 0.83 11.02
N SER A 244 4.68 0.92 10.47
CA SER A 244 5.84 1.40 11.21
C SER A 244 5.73 2.88 11.57
N PHE A 245 5.17 3.73 10.71
CA PHE A 245 4.93 5.13 11.07
C PHE A 245 3.83 5.31 12.11
N TYR A 246 2.73 4.57 12.02
CA TYR A 246 1.67 4.62 13.04
C TYR A 246 2.20 4.17 14.41
N ASP A 247 3.14 3.22 14.47
CA ASP A 247 3.81 2.83 15.71
C ASP A 247 4.64 3.96 16.35
N LEU A 248 5.16 4.88 15.55
CA LEU A 248 5.95 6.02 16.02
C LEU A 248 5.07 7.16 16.55
N VAL A 249 3.78 7.18 16.22
CA VAL A 249 2.81 8.12 16.77
C VAL A 249 2.48 7.71 18.20
N LYS A 250 3.35 8.10 19.14
CA LYS A 250 3.15 7.86 20.58
C LYS A 250 1.95 8.64 21.09
N GLY A 251 1.11 7.94 21.85
CA GLY A 251 -0.21 8.34 22.31
C GLY A 251 -1.09 7.12 22.13
N SER A 252 -1.35 6.39 23.21
CA SER A 252 -2.05 5.09 23.22
C SER A 252 -3.54 5.26 22.90
N ASP A 253 -3.84 5.84 21.74
CA ASP A 253 -5.19 5.92 21.24
C ASP A 253 -5.44 4.61 20.49
N ASP A 254 -6.54 3.93 20.84
CA ASP A 254 -6.92 2.64 20.25
C ASP A 254 -6.96 2.69 18.71
N GLU A 255 -7.22 3.87 18.14
CA GLU A 255 -7.25 4.11 16.71
C GLU A 255 -5.90 3.86 16.01
N ASN A 256 -4.78 4.29 16.58
CA ASN A 256 -3.46 4.04 16.00
C ASN A 256 -3.14 2.54 16.02
N ASN A 257 -3.47 1.85 17.12
CA ASN A 257 -3.29 0.40 17.22
C ASN A 257 -4.13 -0.35 16.18
N VAL A 258 -5.37 0.10 15.94
CA VAL A 258 -6.22 -0.45 14.87
C VAL A 258 -5.58 -0.21 13.51
N MET A 259 -5.04 0.97 13.23
CA MET A 259 -4.40 1.28 11.96
C MET A 259 -3.11 0.50 11.73
N VAL A 260 -2.30 0.28 12.76
CA VAL A 260 -1.14 -0.62 12.70
C VAL A 260 -1.59 -2.03 12.35
N CYS A 261 -2.58 -2.58 13.08
CA CYS A 261 -3.10 -3.92 12.83
C CYS A 261 -3.65 -4.06 11.40
N LYS A 262 -4.49 -3.12 10.95
CA LYS A 262 -5.01 -3.06 9.57
C LYS A 262 -3.89 -3.05 8.54
N SER A 263 -2.89 -2.20 8.73
CA SER A 263 -1.75 -2.06 7.81
C SER A 263 -0.94 -3.35 7.71
N LEU A 264 -0.68 -4.03 8.82
CA LEU A 264 0.03 -5.31 8.85
C LEU A 264 -0.76 -6.41 8.13
N VAL A 265 -2.06 -6.54 8.42
CA VAL A 265 -2.92 -7.56 7.80
C VAL A 265 -3.04 -7.34 6.29
N LEU A 266 -3.29 -6.10 5.86
CA LEU A 266 -3.42 -5.78 4.44
C LEU A 266 -2.07 -5.87 3.70
N SER A 267 -0.94 -5.63 4.38
CA SER A 267 0.39 -5.86 3.80
C SER A 267 0.57 -7.34 3.46
N VAL A 268 0.24 -8.26 4.39
CA VAL A 268 0.32 -9.70 4.15
C VAL A 268 -0.69 -10.16 3.11
N SER A 269 -1.91 -9.62 3.13
CA SER A 269 -2.90 -9.85 2.09
C SER A 269 -2.38 -9.45 0.70
N SER A 270 -1.68 -8.31 0.60
CA SER A 270 -1.03 -7.87 -0.64
C SER A 270 0.12 -8.79 -1.06
N MET A 271 0.92 -9.31 -0.13
CA MET A 271 1.96 -10.31 -0.43
C MET A 271 1.37 -11.58 -1.05
N ILE A 272 0.27 -12.08 -0.48
CA ILE A 272 -0.48 -13.24 -0.98
C ILE A 272 -1.08 -12.94 -2.37
N ALA A 273 -1.71 -11.77 -2.53
CA ALA A 273 -2.27 -11.35 -3.81
C ALA A 273 -1.19 -11.21 -4.91
N SER A 274 -0.01 -10.71 -4.55
CA SER A 274 1.16 -10.67 -5.44
C SER A 274 1.55 -12.07 -5.92
N GLU A 275 1.63 -13.06 -5.01
CA GLU A 275 1.89 -14.47 -5.36
C GLU A 275 0.93 -14.99 -6.44
N PHE A 276 -0.37 -14.76 -6.24
CA PHE A 276 -1.40 -15.17 -7.19
C PHE A 276 -1.25 -14.47 -8.55
N GLN A 277 -0.92 -13.18 -8.56
CA GLN A 277 -0.72 -12.40 -9.78
C GLN A 277 0.51 -12.88 -10.57
N ARG A 278 1.65 -13.08 -9.89
CA ARG A 278 2.90 -13.52 -10.53
C ARG A 278 2.97 -15.01 -10.82
N LYS A 279 2.00 -15.80 -10.33
CA LYS A 279 1.93 -17.27 -10.44
C LYS A 279 3.21 -17.99 -10.00
N THR A 280 3.97 -17.36 -9.12
CA THR A 280 5.24 -17.85 -8.60
C THR A 280 5.09 -17.89 -7.08
N ALA A 281 5.54 -18.97 -6.43
CA ALA A 281 5.38 -19.12 -4.98
C ALA A 281 6.19 -18.07 -4.20
N MET A 282 5.73 -17.69 -3.00
CA MET A 282 6.54 -16.88 -2.07
C MET A 282 7.83 -17.62 -1.70
N SER A 283 8.92 -16.87 -1.72
CA SER A 283 10.21 -17.31 -1.21
C SER A 283 10.16 -17.55 0.30
N GLU A 284 11.10 -18.34 0.82
CA GLU A 284 11.17 -18.63 2.26
C GLU A 284 11.32 -17.34 3.11
N THR A 285 12.03 -16.34 2.59
CA THR A 285 12.20 -15.03 3.23
C THR A 285 10.89 -14.25 3.30
N GLU A 286 10.11 -14.23 2.22
CA GLU A 286 8.78 -13.61 2.19
C GLU A 286 7.81 -14.32 3.12
N VAL A 287 7.83 -15.66 3.19
CA VAL A 287 6.99 -16.43 4.12
C VAL A 287 7.36 -16.10 5.58
N LYS A 288 8.65 -16.12 5.93
CA LYS A 288 9.12 -15.74 7.28
C LYS A 288 8.71 -14.32 7.64
N GLN A 289 8.77 -13.39 6.67
CA GLN A 289 8.32 -12.03 6.88
C GLN A 289 6.79 -11.96 7.09
N ALA A 290 6.00 -12.66 6.30
CA ALA A 290 4.54 -12.69 6.48
C ALA A 290 4.16 -13.24 7.86
N VAL A 291 4.86 -14.27 8.35
CA VAL A 291 4.66 -14.83 9.70
C VAL A 291 4.93 -13.80 10.78
N THR A 292 6.03 -13.04 10.71
CA THR A 292 6.35 -12.04 11.74
C THR A 292 5.34 -10.90 11.76
N LEU A 293 4.88 -10.45 10.58
CA LEU A 293 3.83 -9.44 10.46
C LEU A 293 2.49 -9.94 11.05
N LEU A 294 2.11 -11.20 10.78
CA LEU A 294 0.88 -11.78 11.31
C LEU A 294 0.93 -12.09 12.82
N ASP A 295 2.04 -12.56 13.36
CA ASP A 295 2.18 -12.76 14.81
C ASP A 295 1.96 -11.44 15.55
N ARG A 296 2.58 -10.37 15.02
CA ARG A 296 2.40 -9.02 15.53
C ARG A 296 0.96 -8.55 15.40
N ALA A 297 0.35 -8.68 14.23
CA ALA A 297 -1.05 -8.29 14.01
C ALA A 297 -2.02 -9.06 14.92
N GLY A 298 -1.79 -10.36 15.13
CA GLY A 298 -2.63 -11.22 15.97
C GLY A 298 -2.59 -10.83 17.45
N LYS A 299 -1.43 -10.42 17.97
CA LYS A 299 -1.30 -9.86 19.33
C LYS A 299 -2.13 -8.59 19.49
N MET A 300 -2.05 -7.67 18.51
CA MET A 300 -2.80 -6.42 18.52
C MET A 300 -4.31 -6.66 18.38
N LEU A 301 -4.70 -7.60 17.52
CA LEU A 301 -6.11 -7.93 17.29
C LEU A 301 -6.79 -8.46 18.55
N LYS A 302 -6.09 -9.28 19.35
CA LYS A 302 -6.58 -9.74 20.66
C LYS A 302 -6.86 -8.55 21.59
N SER A 303 -5.93 -7.59 21.66
CA SER A 303 -6.10 -6.38 22.47
C SER A 303 -7.27 -5.50 22.00
N ILE A 304 -7.39 -5.28 20.68
CA ILE A 304 -8.49 -4.51 20.07
C ILE A 304 -9.84 -5.19 20.36
N SER A 305 -9.91 -6.51 20.22
CA SER A 305 -11.14 -7.28 20.49
C SER A 305 -11.55 -7.28 21.97
N ALA A 306 -10.62 -7.06 22.89
CA ALA A 306 -10.89 -6.98 24.33
C ALA A 306 -11.38 -5.59 24.77
N GLY A 307 -10.93 -4.51 24.09
CA GLY A 307 -11.26 -3.13 24.45
C GLY A 307 -12.53 -2.55 23.79
N SER A 308 -12.94 -3.07 22.63
CA SER A 308 -13.93 -2.41 21.75
C SER A 308 -15.42 -2.61 22.10
N PHE A 309 -15.78 -3.16 23.27
CA PHE A 309 -17.20 -3.39 23.62
C PHE A 309 -17.93 -2.18 24.23
N ALA A 310 -17.36 -0.98 24.17
CA ALA A 310 -17.90 0.21 24.84
C ALA A 310 -18.55 1.28 23.94
N ASN A 311 -18.39 1.30 22.60
CA ASN A 311 -19.06 2.30 21.76
C ASN A 311 -19.24 1.91 20.28
N ASP A 312 -20.47 2.14 19.78
CA ASP A 312 -20.99 2.30 18.41
C ASP A 312 -20.77 1.26 17.28
N GLY A 313 -21.87 0.99 16.55
CA GLY A 313 -22.06 -0.12 15.62
C GLY A 313 -21.23 -0.14 14.32
N GLU A 314 -20.60 0.96 13.92
CA GLU A 314 -19.72 1.00 12.73
C GLU A 314 -18.31 0.45 13.00
N ILE A 315 -17.78 0.66 14.21
CA ILE A 315 -16.45 0.12 14.61
C ILE A 315 -16.49 -1.41 14.67
N ASN A 316 -17.66 -1.98 15.02
CA ASN A 316 -17.88 -3.42 15.11
C ASN A 316 -17.78 -4.15 13.76
N THR A 317 -18.21 -3.55 12.65
CA THR A 317 -18.15 -4.19 11.32
C THR A 317 -16.72 -4.20 10.77
N VAL A 318 -16.01 -3.08 10.89
CA VAL A 318 -14.62 -2.96 10.43
C VAL A 318 -13.66 -3.87 11.22
N ALA A 319 -13.85 -3.99 12.54
CA ALA A 319 -13.07 -4.93 13.36
C ALA A 319 -13.37 -6.39 13.01
N THR A 320 -14.62 -6.68 12.63
CA THR A 320 -15.05 -8.02 12.22
C THR A 320 -14.44 -8.44 10.88
N ASP A 321 -14.51 -7.57 9.86
CA ASP A 321 -13.89 -7.82 8.56
C ASP A 321 -12.37 -7.95 8.66
N LEU A 322 -11.73 -7.15 9.52
CA LEU A 322 -10.29 -7.25 9.77
C LEU A 322 -9.90 -8.60 10.37
N PHE A 323 -10.66 -9.11 11.35
CA PHE A 323 -10.39 -10.45 11.93
C PHE A 323 -10.60 -11.55 10.89
N PHE A 324 -11.61 -11.42 10.03
CA PHE A 324 -11.79 -12.35 8.93
C PHE A 324 -10.59 -12.36 7.97
N ILE A 325 -10.12 -11.19 7.51
CA ILE A 325 -8.97 -11.09 6.60
C ILE A 325 -7.70 -11.61 7.27
N TYR A 326 -7.50 -11.31 8.56
CA TYR A 326 -6.40 -11.86 9.36
C TYR A 326 -6.42 -13.40 9.35
N THR A 327 -7.58 -14.00 9.62
CA THR A 327 -7.76 -15.46 9.66
C THR A 327 -7.42 -16.10 8.32
N LEU A 328 -7.86 -15.49 7.21
CA LEU A 328 -7.52 -15.96 5.86
C LEU A 328 -6.01 -15.88 5.57
N CYS A 329 -5.39 -14.76 5.91
CA CYS A 329 -3.94 -14.59 5.72
C CYS A 329 -3.15 -15.59 6.57
N ALA A 330 -3.55 -15.79 7.83
CA ALA A 330 -2.92 -16.75 8.73
C ALA A 330 -3.07 -18.18 8.23
N TYR A 331 -4.27 -18.59 7.82
CA TYR A 331 -4.52 -19.89 7.22
C TYR A 331 -3.62 -20.13 6.00
N ASP A 332 -3.53 -19.15 5.10
CA ASP A 332 -2.78 -19.28 3.85
C ASP A 332 -1.25 -19.35 4.10
N VAL A 333 -0.73 -18.51 5.00
CA VAL A 333 0.69 -18.51 5.38
C VAL A 333 1.07 -19.79 6.14
N GLN A 334 0.24 -20.26 7.08
CA GLN A 334 0.46 -21.54 7.80
C GLN A 334 0.45 -22.73 6.84
N GLY A 335 -0.40 -22.68 5.80
CA GLY A 335 -0.40 -23.70 4.74
C GLY A 335 0.92 -23.77 3.96
N ARG A 336 1.64 -22.66 3.81
CA ARG A 336 2.99 -22.64 3.19
C ARG A 336 4.05 -23.25 4.10
N LEU A 337 3.83 -23.21 5.41
CA LEU A 337 4.67 -23.87 6.41
C LEU A 337 4.32 -25.36 6.59
N ASN A 338 3.30 -25.85 5.89
CA ASN A 338 2.72 -27.19 6.08
C ASN A 338 2.25 -27.43 7.54
N ASP A 339 1.85 -26.38 8.24
CA ASP A 339 1.39 -26.45 9.63
C ASP A 339 -0.13 -26.58 9.68
N LEU A 340 -0.62 -27.78 9.37
CA LEU A 340 -2.04 -28.10 9.32
C LEU A 340 -2.75 -27.94 10.68
N GLY A 341 -2.02 -28.19 11.77
CA GLY A 341 -2.54 -28.06 13.14
C GLY A 341 -2.81 -26.60 13.50
N SER A 342 -1.88 -25.70 13.19
CA SER A 342 -2.08 -24.25 13.40
C SER A 342 -3.18 -23.68 12.52
N GLN A 343 -3.34 -24.17 11.28
CA GLN A 343 -4.47 -23.79 10.42
C GLN A 343 -5.81 -24.10 11.09
N LEU A 344 -5.97 -25.33 11.62
CA LEU A 344 -7.19 -25.73 12.31
C LEU A 344 -7.42 -24.93 13.59
N PHE A 345 -6.37 -24.73 14.39
CA PHE A 345 -6.46 -23.93 15.62
C PHE A 345 -6.90 -22.49 15.34
N THR A 346 -6.32 -21.86 14.32
CA THR A 346 -6.63 -20.47 13.95
C THR A 346 -8.10 -20.32 13.55
N VAL A 347 -8.60 -21.22 12.70
CA VAL A 347 -10.00 -21.20 12.25
C VAL A 347 -10.97 -21.52 13.40
N LYS A 348 -10.63 -22.46 14.29
CA LYS A 348 -11.40 -22.73 15.51
C LYS A 348 -11.47 -21.51 16.43
N SER A 349 -10.34 -20.84 16.63
CA SER A 349 -10.28 -19.62 17.44
C SER A 349 -11.14 -18.50 16.85
N PHE A 350 -11.16 -18.37 15.51
CA PHE A 350 -12.03 -17.40 14.83
C PHE A 350 -13.51 -17.78 14.95
N ALA A 351 -13.86 -19.06 14.73
CA ALA A 351 -15.23 -19.56 14.82
C ALA A 351 -15.87 -19.31 16.20
N SER A 352 -15.08 -19.44 17.27
CA SER A 352 -15.52 -19.15 18.65
C SER A 352 -15.61 -17.65 18.99
N SER A 353 -15.20 -16.77 18.08
CA SER A 353 -15.19 -15.33 18.33
C SER A 353 -16.53 -14.67 17.97
N LYS A 354 -16.85 -13.56 18.64
CA LYS A 354 -18.06 -12.75 18.33
C LYS A 354 -18.03 -12.08 16.95
N ALA A 355 -16.84 -12.00 16.34
CA ALA A 355 -16.66 -11.47 14.98
C ALA A 355 -17.04 -12.50 13.90
N CYS A 356 -17.20 -13.78 14.25
CA CYS A 356 -17.50 -14.80 13.27
C CYS A 356 -18.92 -14.65 12.71
N LYS A 357 -19.02 -14.57 11.37
CA LYS A 357 -20.30 -14.69 10.65
C LYS A 357 -20.33 -16.03 9.91
N PRO A 358 -21.50 -16.67 9.77
CA PRO A 358 -21.63 -17.93 9.03
C PRO A 358 -21.04 -17.85 7.62
N GLN A 359 -21.21 -16.71 6.93
CA GLN A 359 -20.70 -16.50 5.57
C GLN A 359 -19.17 -16.51 5.49
N TYR A 360 -18.47 -16.05 6.54
CA TYR A 360 -17.00 -16.12 6.59
C TYR A 360 -16.51 -17.55 6.73
N LEU A 361 -17.18 -18.37 7.56
CA LEU A 361 -16.87 -19.79 7.68
C LEU A 361 -17.15 -20.55 6.38
N LEU A 362 -18.22 -20.19 5.66
CA LEU A 362 -18.47 -20.72 4.32
C LEU A 362 -17.28 -20.44 3.39
N GLN A 363 -16.80 -19.19 3.35
CA GLN A 363 -15.68 -18.81 2.51
C GLN A 363 -14.37 -19.53 2.89
N ILE A 364 -14.06 -19.62 4.18
CA ILE A 364 -12.90 -20.40 4.68
C ILE A 364 -13.02 -21.87 4.28
N GLY A 365 -14.19 -22.47 4.51
CA GLY A 365 -14.44 -23.88 4.19
C GLY A 365 -14.31 -24.19 2.70
N LEU A 366 -14.83 -23.32 1.83
CA LEU A 366 -14.70 -23.46 0.38
C LEU A 366 -13.24 -23.35 -0.06
N GLN A 367 -12.49 -22.35 0.44
CA GLN A 367 -11.06 -22.20 0.13
C GLN A 367 -10.23 -23.37 0.63
N ALA A 368 -10.49 -23.86 1.84
CA ALA A 368 -9.80 -25.03 2.39
C ALA A 368 -10.11 -26.33 1.64
N SER A 369 -11.28 -26.42 0.98
CA SER A 369 -11.68 -27.60 0.19
C SER A 369 -11.08 -27.65 -1.22
N GLN A 370 -10.83 -26.49 -1.84
CA GLN A 370 -10.52 -26.37 -3.28
C GLN A 370 -9.18 -25.68 -3.57
N GLY A 371 -8.53 -25.11 -2.55
CA GLY A 371 -7.29 -24.37 -2.70
C GLY A 371 -6.09 -25.25 -3.03
N PRO A 372 -4.99 -24.65 -3.53
CA PRO A 372 -3.74 -25.37 -3.80
C PRO A 372 -3.11 -25.99 -2.54
N ARG A 373 -3.50 -25.49 -1.36
CA ARG A 373 -3.07 -25.95 -0.04
C ARG A 373 -4.31 -26.36 0.76
N SER A 374 -5.02 -27.36 0.22
CA SER A 374 -6.27 -27.85 0.80
C SER A 374 -6.03 -28.49 2.16
N ASN A 375 -6.88 -28.17 3.13
CA ASN A 375 -6.90 -28.79 4.45
C ASN A 375 -8.33 -29.28 4.72
N HIS A 376 -8.55 -30.58 4.55
CA HIS A 376 -9.87 -31.19 4.65
C HIS A 376 -10.43 -31.17 6.07
N GLU A 377 -9.58 -31.15 7.10
CA GLU A 377 -10.02 -31.00 8.50
C GLU A 377 -10.58 -29.60 8.74
N VAL A 378 -9.87 -28.56 8.28
CA VAL A 378 -10.33 -27.18 8.33
C VAL A 378 -11.61 -27.00 7.52
N ALA A 379 -11.65 -27.55 6.30
CA ALA A 379 -12.83 -27.48 5.44
C ALA A 379 -14.04 -28.13 6.11
N THR A 380 -13.88 -29.34 6.66
CA THR A 380 -14.95 -30.07 7.35
C THR A 380 -15.41 -29.31 8.59
N PHE A 381 -14.50 -28.78 9.40
CA PHE A 381 -14.85 -28.00 10.59
C PHE A 381 -15.63 -26.73 10.22
N ALA A 382 -15.07 -25.87 9.36
CA ALA A 382 -15.68 -24.60 9.00
C ALA A 382 -17.05 -24.78 8.33
N LEU A 383 -17.19 -25.77 7.45
CA LEU A 383 -18.46 -26.08 6.79
C LEU A 383 -19.51 -26.63 7.78
N ASN A 384 -19.15 -27.46 8.75
CA ASN A 384 -20.11 -27.95 9.75
C ASN A 384 -20.58 -26.86 10.72
N GLU A 385 -19.67 -26.00 11.19
CA GLU A 385 -20.03 -24.84 12.02
C GLU A 385 -20.93 -23.87 11.26
N CYS A 386 -20.59 -23.60 9.99
CA CYS A 386 -21.40 -22.78 9.09
C CYS A 386 -22.80 -23.37 8.87
N LEU A 387 -22.89 -24.68 8.58
CA LEU A 387 -24.15 -25.40 8.39
C LEU A 387 -25.05 -25.30 9.62
N SER A 388 -24.48 -25.56 10.80
CA SER A 388 -25.20 -25.51 12.07
C SER A 388 -25.75 -24.10 12.32
N SER A 389 -24.97 -23.07 11.99
CA SER A 389 -25.39 -21.69 12.12
C SER A 389 -26.49 -21.29 11.13
N PHE A 390 -26.39 -21.70 9.85
CA PHE A 390 -27.44 -21.45 8.86
C PHE A 390 -28.76 -22.12 9.22
N LEU A 391 -28.72 -23.37 9.71
CA LEU A 391 -29.91 -24.10 10.11
C LEU A 391 -30.55 -23.53 11.39
N SER A 392 -29.76 -22.88 12.25
CA SER A 392 -30.26 -22.23 13.48
C SER A 392 -30.80 -20.81 13.22
N SER A 393 -30.66 -20.29 12.00
CA SER A 393 -31.18 -18.98 11.62
C SER A 393 -32.72 -18.95 11.62
N PRO A 394 -33.38 -17.85 12.02
CA PRO A 394 -34.83 -17.71 11.88
C PRO A 394 -35.28 -17.70 10.41
N VAL A 395 -34.38 -17.35 9.49
CA VAL A 395 -34.60 -17.43 8.03
C VAL A 395 -33.40 -18.18 7.43
N PRO A 396 -33.45 -19.53 7.38
CA PRO A 396 -32.36 -20.32 6.82
C PRO A 396 -32.19 -20.08 5.31
N ASP A 397 -30.94 -19.90 4.88
CA ASP A 397 -30.58 -19.83 3.47
C ASP A 397 -30.34 -21.26 2.94
N TYR A 398 -31.40 -21.88 2.42
CA TYR A 398 -31.32 -23.26 1.92
C TYR A 398 -30.44 -23.42 0.68
N GLN A 399 -30.13 -22.34 -0.04
CA GLN A 399 -29.17 -22.38 -1.14
C GLN A 399 -27.76 -22.62 -0.60
N ASN A 400 -27.37 -21.88 0.43
CA ASN A 400 -26.08 -22.05 1.09
C ASN A 400 -26.01 -23.35 1.90
N VAL A 401 -27.10 -23.77 2.57
CA VAL A 401 -27.19 -25.09 3.22
C VAL A 401 -26.93 -26.22 2.23
N ALA A 402 -27.59 -26.20 1.07
CA ALA A 402 -27.42 -27.23 0.05
C ALA A 402 -25.99 -27.26 -0.51
N LEU A 403 -25.40 -26.09 -0.78
CA LEU A 403 -24.01 -25.96 -1.20
C LEU A 403 -23.06 -26.57 -0.17
N VAL A 404 -23.24 -26.25 1.12
CA VAL A 404 -22.40 -26.77 2.21
C VAL A 404 -22.51 -28.29 2.31
N VAL A 405 -23.73 -28.84 2.27
CA VAL A 405 -23.97 -30.29 2.29
C VAL A 405 -23.28 -30.98 1.13
N ARG A 406 -23.43 -30.47 -0.11
CA ARG A 406 -22.74 -31.01 -1.30
C ARG A 406 -21.23 -31.03 -1.10
N LYS A 407 -20.65 -29.96 -0.56
CA LYS A 407 -19.20 -29.85 -0.33
C LYS A 407 -18.73 -30.81 0.75
N LEU A 408 -19.46 -30.96 1.85
CA LEU A 408 -19.15 -31.95 2.90
C LEU A 408 -19.19 -33.38 2.35
N ILE A 409 -20.20 -33.74 1.55
CA ILE A 409 -20.28 -35.05 0.89
C ILE A 409 -19.08 -35.27 -0.05
N ALA A 410 -18.70 -34.26 -0.83
CA ALA A 410 -17.55 -34.36 -1.73
C ALA A 410 -16.24 -34.56 -0.97
N ILE A 411 -15.99 -33.79 0.10
CA ILE A 411 -14.79 -33.93 0.94
C ILE A 411 -14.71 -35.33 1.54
N ALA A 412 -15.81 -35.80 2.15
CA ALA A 412 -15.89 -37.12 2.75
C ALA A 412 -15.64 -38.24 1.73
N SER A 413 -16.20 -38.11 0.53
CA SER A 413 -16.04 -39.11 -0.54
C SER A 413 -14.59 -39.19 -1.07
N ILE A 414 -13.85 -38.08 -1.11
CA ILE A 414 -12.49 -38.03 -1.67
C ILE A 414 -11.45 -38.53 -0.64
N HIS A 415 -11.55 -38.09 0.61
CA HIS A 415 -10.43 -38.21 1.56
C HIS A 415 -10.46 -39.48 2.42
N LYS A 416 -11.60 -40.17 2.52
CA LYS A 416 -11.74 -41.31 3.44
C LYS A 416 -11.87 -42.68 2.79
N GLY A 417 -12.01 -42.73 1.46
CA GLY A 417 -12.11 -43.98 0.68
C GLY A 417 -13.29 -44.88 1.08
N ASP A 418 -13.41 -46.05 0.43
CA ASP A 418 -14.50 -47.04 0.63
C ASP A 418 -14.64 -47.60 2.07
N LYS A 419 -13.72 -47.27 2.99
CA LYS A 419 -13.75 -47.78 4.37
C LYS A 419 -14.69 -47.00 5.30
N ASP A 420 -15.15 -45.82 4.91
CA ASP A 420 -16.01 -44.95 5.74
C ASP A 420 -17.31 -44.54 5.01
N ASP A 421 -17.90 -45.51 4.30
CA ASP A 421 -19.19 -45.38 3.60
C ASP A 421 -20.33 -44.94 4.55
N ASP A 422 -20.18 -45.23 5.85
CA ASP A 422 -21.08 -44.81 6.92
C ASP A 422 -21.07 -43.30 7.14
N LEU A 423 -19.91 -42.64 7.04
CA LEU A 423 -19.82 -41.19 7.22
C LEU A 423 -20.45 -40.44 6.04
N VAL A 424 -20.18 -40.88 4.80
CA VAL A 424 -20.84 -40.33 3.60
C VAL A 424 -22.35 -40.55 3.70
N TYR A 425 -22.77 -41.75 4.09
CA TYR A 425 -24.18 -42.07 4.29
C TYR A 425 -24.84 -41.22 5.38
N SER A 426 -24.13 -40.92 6.47
CA SER A 426 -24.61 -40.04 7.53
C SER A 426 -24.89 -38.62 7.04
N MET A 427 -24.09 -38.11 6.10
CA MET A 427 -24.30 -36.79 5.45
C MET A 427 -25.54 -36.80 4.56
N TYR A 428 -25.78 -37.88 3.80
CA TYR A 428 -27.03 -38.03 3.04
C TYR A 428 -28.26 -38.13 3.96
N LYS A 429 -28.15 -38.86 5.07
CA LYS A 429 -29.20 -38.88 6.11
C LYS A 429 -29.45 -37.50 6.70
N GLN A 430 -28.41 -36.71 6.95
CA GLN A 430 -28.55 -35.35 7.43
C GLN A 430 -29.27 -34.47 6.39
N ALA A 431 -28.88 -34.56 5.11
CA ALA A 431 -29.54 -33.85 4.02
C ALA A 431 -31.03 -34.21 3.92
N TYR A 432 -31.35 -35.51 3.98
CA TYR A 432 -32.73 -35.98 4.01
C TYR A 432 -33.51 -35.42 5.20
N ARG A 433 -32.94 -35.45 6.41
CA ARG A 433 -33.59 -34.89 7.62
C ARG A 433 -33.87 -33.40 7.51
N ILE A 434 -32.96 -32.64 6.89
CA ILE A 434 -33.18 -31.22 6.62
C ILE A 434 -34.40 -31.07 5.71
N MET A 435 -34.46 -31.81 4.61
CA MET A 435 -35.56 -31.72 3.62
C MET A 435 -36.94 -32.12 4.16
N VAL A 436 -37.01 -33.12 5.03
CA VAL A 436 -38.29 -33.60 5.62
C VAL A 436 -39.01 -32.48 6.39
N GLY A 437 -38.27 -31.55 6.99
CA GLY A 437 -38.84 -30.44 7.75
C GLY A 437 -39.31 -29.25 6.91
N LEU A 438 -39.10 -29.28 5.59
CA LEU A 438 -39.33 -28.14 4.70
C LEU A 438 -40.61 -28.26 3.90
N LYS A 439 -41.15 -27.11 3.49
CA LYS A 439 -42.24 -27.08 2.50
C LYS A 439 -41.69 -27.38 1.11
N GLU A 440 -42.57 -27.82 0.23
CA GLU A 440 -42.23 -28.07 -1.17
C GLU A 440 -41.64 -26.80 -1.81
N GLY A 441 -40.49 -26.96 -2.49
CA GLY A 441 -39.79 -25.87 -3.17
C GLY A 441 -38.86 -25.01 -2.30
N GLU A 442 -38.80 -25.21 -0.97
CA GLU A 442 -37.85 -24.46 -0.11
C GLU A 442 -36.41 -24.96 -0.25
N TYR A 443 -36.21 -26.27 -0.46
CA TYR A 443 -34.90 -26.82 -0.79
C TYR A 443 -34.59 -26.66 -2.28
N PRO A 444 -33.36 -26.27 -2.68
CA PRO A 444 -33.02 -26.09 -4.09
C PRO A 444 -33.23 -27.39 -4.88
N ILE A 445 -34.11 -27.33 -5.89
CA ILE A 445 -34.58 -28.52 -6.63
C ILE A 445 -33.42 -29.28 -7.26
N GLU A 446 -32.51 -28.59 -7.96
CA GLU A 446 -31.37 -29.21 -8.63
C GLU A 446 -30.38 -29.86 -7.66
N GLU A 447 -30.26 -29.32 -6.44
CA GLU A 447 -29.47 -29.94 -5.38
C GLU A 447 -30.14 -31.20 -4.83
N GLY A 448 -31.46 -31.17 -4.64
CA GLY A 448 -32.24 -32.33 -4.23
C GLY A 448 -32.16 -33.47 -5.26
N LYS A 449 -32.30 -33.14 -6.56
CA LYS A 449 -32.13 -34.11 -7.66
C LYS A 449 -30.73 -34.71 -7.66
N TRP A 450 -29.70 -33.87 -7.50
CA TRP A 450 -28.32 -34.33 -7.41
C TRP A 450 -28.15 -35.31 -6.25
N LEU A 451 -28.59 -34.95 -5.04
CA LEU A 451 -28.50 -35.81 -3.85
C LEU A 451 -29.18 -37.17 -4.07
N ALA A 452 -30.41 -37.18 -4.56
CA ALA A 452 -31.16 -38.41 -4.83
C ALA A 452 -30.42 -39.31 -5.81
N MET A 453 -29.99 -38.75 -6.94
CA MET A 453 -29.33 -39.51 -8.01
C MET A 453 -27.94 -39.99 -7.60
N THR A 454 -27.15 -39.17 -6.89
CA THR A 454 -25.80 -39.55 -6.47
C THR A 454 -25.79 -40.52 -5.30
N ALA A 455 -26.82 -40.52 -4.45
CA ALA A 455 -27.04 -41.57 -3.46
C ALA A 455 -27.45 -42.89 -4.13
N TRP A 456 -28.42 -42.84 -5.05
CA TRP A 456 -28.89 -44.01 -5.79
C TRP A 456 -27.76 -44.67 -6.59
N ASN A 457 -26.96 -43.88 -7.31
CA ASN A 457 -25.86 -44.38 -8.11
C ASN A 457 -24.72 -45.00 -7.29
N ARG A 458 -24.55 -44.62 -6.01
CA ARG A 458 -23.59 -45.27 -5.10
C ARG A 458 -23.93 -46.74 -4.84
N ALA A 459 -25.20 -47.14 -4.99
CA ALA A 459 -25.60 -48.54 -4.88
C ALA A 459 -25.12 -49.43 -6.03
N ALA A 460 -24.73 -48.85 -7.17
CA ALA A 460 -24.42 -49.62 -8.38
C ALA A 460 -23.25 -50.59 -8.19
N VAL A 461 -22.19 -50.17 -7.51
CA VAL A 461 -21.01 -51.03 -7.25
C VAL A 461 -21.33 -52.13 -6.23
N PRO A 462 -21.89 -51.84 -5.03
CA PRO A 462 -22.30 -52.87 -4.09
C PRO A 462 -23.23 -53.92 -4.68
N VAL A 463 -24.25 -53.51 -5.45
CA VAL A 463 -25.18 -54.44 -6.10
C VAL A 463 -24.45 -55.35 -7.11
N ARG A 464 -23.55 -54.80 -7.92
CA ARG A 464 -22.74 -55.59 -8.87
C ARG A 464 -21.79 -56.57 -8.19
N LEU A 465 -21.31 -56.23 -6.99
CA LEU A 465 -20.44 -57.09 -6.18
C LEU A 465 -21.22 -58.09 -5.30
N GLY A 466 -22.55 -58.17 -5.44
CA GLY A 466 -23.39 -59.06 -4.64
C GLY A 466 -23.61 -58.60 -3.19
N GLN A 467 -23.17 -57.40 -2.82
CA GLN A 467 -23.40 -56.80 -1.50
C GLN A 467 -24.79 -56.16 -1.44
N ILE A 468 -25.82 -57.00 -1.53
CA ILE A 468 -27.22 -56.56 -1.70
C ILE A 468 -27.68 -55.64 -0.56
N GLU A 469 -27.33 -55.94 0.69
CA GLU A 469 -27.71 -55.11 1.84
C GLU A 469 -27.12 -53.70 1.78
N MET A 470 -25.84 -53.57 1.40
CA MET A 470 -25.20 -52.27 1.22
C MET A 470 -25.78 -51.51 0.01
N GLY A 471 -26.11 -52.23 -1.06
CA GLY A 471 -26.83 -51.67 -2.22
C GLY A 471 -28.20 -51.12 -1.84
N LYS A 472 -29.00 -51.90 -1.10
CA LYS A 472 -30.32 -51.48 -0.60
C LYS A 472 -30.24 -50.25 0.29
N LYS A 473 -29.25 -50.18 1.19
CA LYS A 473 -29.01 -49.02 2.05
C LYS A 473 -28.89 -47.71 1.24
N TRP A 474 -28.11 -47.73 0.16
CA TRP A 474 -27.90 -46.59 -0.73
C TRP A 474 -29.12 -46.28 -1.62
N MET A 475 -29.78 -47.32 -2.15
CA MET A 475 -31.02 -47.15 -2.93
C MET A 475 -32.15 -46.54 -2.09
N ASN A 476 -32.34 -47.01 -0.86
CA ASN A 476 -33.40 -46.51 0.03
C ASN A 476 -33.23 -45.02 0.34
N ILE A 477 -32.03 -44.57 0.73
CA ILE A 477 -31.82 -43.15 1.02
C ILE A 477 -31.97 -42.28 -0.24
N GLY A 478 -31.55 -42.76 -1.42
CA GLY A 478 -31.75 -42.05 -2.69
C GLY A 478 -33.23 -41.91 -3.04
N PHE A 479 -34.01 -42.98 -2.87
CA PHE A 479 -35.45 -42.98 -3.07
C PHE A 479 -36.17 -42.08 -2.08
N ASP A 480 -35.80 -42.13 -0.79
CA ASP A 480 -36.39 -41.30 0.25
C ASP A 480 -36.15 -39.82 -0.01
N ILE A 481 -34.93 -39.42 -0.43
CA ILE A 481 -34.67 -38.04 -0.86
C ILE A 481 -35.52 -37.69 -2.08
N ALA A 482 -35.60 -38.56 -3.09
CA ALA A 482 -36.38 -38.30 -4.31
C ALA A 482 -37.85 -37.98 -4.00
N LYS A 483 -38.46 -38.63 -3.02
CA LYS A 483 -39.86 -38.36 -2.60
C LYS A 483 -40.11 -36.88 -2.30
N HIS A 484 -39.15 -36.19 -1.69
CA HIS A 484 -39.25 -34.78 -1.29
C HIS A 484 -38.79 -33.78 -2.36
N VAL A 485 -38.43 -34.24 -3.56
CA VAL A 485 -37.97 -33.37 -4.67
C VAL A 485 -39.03 -33.34 -5.77
N SER A 486 -39.45 -32.13 -6.15
CA SER A 486 -40.37 -31.91 -7.26
C SER A 486 -39.67 -32.18 -8.61
N GLY A 487 -40.38 -32.79 -9.57
CA GLY A 487 -39.84 -33.11 -10.89
C GLY A 487 -39.03 -34.42 -10.94
N MET A 488 -39.24 -35.30 -9.95
CA MET A 488 -38.59 -36.62 -9.85
C MET A 488 -39.59 -37.78 -10.02
N GLU A 489 -40.82 -37.53 -10.46
CA GLU A 489 -41.94 -38.48 -10.42
C GLU A 489 -41.68 -39.76 -11.22
N VAL A 490 -41.12 -39.62 -12.44
CA VAL A 490 -40.74 -40.76 -13.29
C VAL A 490 -39.62 -41.59 -12.65
N TYR A 491 -38.63 -40.91 -12.04
CA TYR A 491 -37.54 -41.58 -11.34
C TYR A 491 -38.03 -42.30 -10.08
N LYS A 492 -38.95 -41.70 -9.31
CA LYS A 492 -39.57 -42.32 -8.13
C LYS A 492 -40.23 -43.65 -8.49
N ALA A 493 -41.05 -43.68 -9.53
CA ALA A 493 -41.73 -44.90 -9.97
C ALA A 493 -40.73 -46.01 -10.39
N CYS A 494 -39.66 -45.63 -11.10
CA CYS A 494 -38.61 -46.57 -11.49
C CYS A 494 -37.80 -47.10 -10.27
N MET A 495 -37.45 -46.21 -9.35
CA MET A 495 -36.75 -46.56 -8.10
C MET A 495 -37.58 -47.52 -7.24
N GLU A 496 -38.89 -47.27 -7.13
CA GLU A 496 -39.82 -48.10 -6.38
C GLU A 496 -39.96 -49.52 -6.95
N ASP A 497 -40.06 -49.65 -8.28
CA ASP A 497 -40.10 -50.96 -8.94
C ASP A 497 -38.81 -51.76 -8.73
N VAL A 498 -37.64 -51.10 -8.87
CA VAL A 498 -36.34 -51.75 -8.65
C VAL A 498 -36.19 -52.22 -7.20
N LEU A 499 -36.56 -51.40 -6.22
CA LEU A 499 -36.54 -51.77 -4.80
C LEU A 499 -37.48 -52.96 -4.52
N SER A 500 -38.71 -52.91 -5.04
CA SER A 500 -39.70 -53.98 -4.89
C SER A 500 -39.22 -55.31 -5.50
N ASN A 501 -38.51 -55.27 -6.62
CA ASN A 501 -37.98 -56.45 -7.29
C ASN A 501 -36.73 -57.03 -6.58
N LEU A 502 -35.99 -56.19 -5.86
CA LEU A 502 -34.89 -56.61 -4.97
C LEU A 502 -35.38 -57.25 -3.66
N GLU A 503 -36.58 -56.89 -3.19
CA GLU A 503 -37.21 -57.53 -2.03
C GLU A 503 -37.75 -58.92 -2.34
N LYS A 504 -38.25 -59.15 -3.56
CA LYS A 504 -38.78 -60.46 -4.02
C LYS A 504 -37.70 -61.52 -4.33
N LYS A 505 -36.41 -61.15 -4.33
CA LYS A 505 -35.28 -62.02 -4.72
C LYS A 505 -34.44 -62.53 -3.53
N LEU A 506 -34.83 -62.19 -2.30
CA LEU A 506 -34.42 -62.85 -1.06
C LEU A 506 -35.48 -63.89 -0.66
#